data_AF-A0A9D0H1S5-F1
#
_entry.id   AF-A0A9D0H1S5-F1
#
_cell.length_a   1.000
_cell.length_b   1.000
_cell.length_c   1.000
_cell.angle_alpha   90.00
_cell.angle_beta   90.00
_cell.angle_gamma   90.00
#
_symmetry.space_group_name_H-M   'P 1'
#
loop_
_entity.id
_entity.type
_entity.pdbx_description
1 polymer ?
#
loop_
_entity_poly.entity_id
_entity_poly.type
_entity_poly.pdbx_seq_one_letter_code
_entity_poly.pdbx_strand_id
1 'polypeptide(L)'
;MGKIIRFSGTGKKENGEKKEGSVKSIYSDISFKDKVRKGVEEYILTNFAVKTILGMDLFFKKNEKNEIGVIGAIAYEHKRRAGNFVAEFIGKGYIDKNGHVVIDNLAFKLGEPELYSSIEKIMKAKKILPEIKELE
;
A
#
# COMPACT_ATOMS: atom_id res chain seq x y z
N MET A 1 -17.48 44.12 -27.14
CA MET A 1 -18.56 43.48 -26.35
C MET A 1 -18.13 42.03 -26.12
N GLY A 2 -18.14 41.41 -24.93
CA GLY A 2 -18.88 41.70 -23.71
C GLY A 2 -18.05 42.14 -22.49
N LYS A 3 -18.80 42.42 -21.43
CA LYS A 3 -18.42 43.17 -20.22
C LYS A 3 -17.68 42.30 -19.19
N ILE A 4 -16.65 42.87 -18.57
CA ILE A 4 -16.01 42.37 -17.35
C ILE A 4 -16.94 42.71 -16.17
N ILE A 5 -17.36 41.71 -15.40
CA ILE A 5 -18.11 41.92 -14.15
C ILE A 5 -17.10 41.84 -12.99
N ARG A 6 -16.80 42.99 -12.39
CA ARG A 6 -16.15 43.09 -11.08
C ARG A 6 -17.25 43.08 -10.01
N PHE A 7 -17.23 42.09 -9.13
CA PHE A 7 -18.00 42.16 -7.89
C PHE A 7 -17.19 42.87 -6.83
N SER A 8 -17.48 44.16 -6.63
CA SER A 8 -17.16 44.89 -5.40
C SER A 8 -18.32 44.71 -4.43
N GLY A 9 -18.17 43.80 -3.47
CA GLY A 9 -19.03 43.73 -2.29
C GLY A 9 -18.40 44.52 -1.14
N THR A 10 -18.86 45.76 -0.96
CA THR A 10 -18.87 46.52 0.30
C THR A 10 -19.22 45.59 1.47
N GLY A 11 -18.49 45.49 2.58
CA GLY A 11 -17.91 46.55 3.38
C GLY A 11 -18.65 46.60 4.73
N LYS A 12 -18.19 45.82 5.72
CA LYS A 12 -18.27 46.18 7.15
C LYS A 12 -17.22 45.39 7.93
N LYS A 13 -16.19 46.10 8.39
CA LYS A 13 -15.28 45.64 9.44
C LYS A 13 -16.04 45.69 10.76
N GLU A 14 -16.12 44.55 11.45
CA GLU A 14 -16.17 44.48 12.90
C GLU A 14 -15.52 43.15 13.32
N ASN A 15 -14.58 43.25 14.27
CA ASN A 15 -13.73 42.19 14.80
C ASN A 15 -14.56 41.05 15.41
N GLY A 16 -14.20 39.81 15.11
CA GLY A 16 -14.71 38.63 15.80
C GLY A 16 -14.08 37.36 15.24
N GLU A 17 -13.44 36.60 16.12
CA GLU A 17 -12.64 35.41 15.81
C GLU A 17 -13.34 34.31 14.99
N LYS A 18 -12.48 33.50 14.35
CA LYS A 18 -12.58 32.05 14.11
C LYS A 18 -13.23 31.52 12.81
N LYS A 19 -12.35 30.77 12.14
CA LYS A 19 -12.55 29.61 11.26
C LYS A 19 -12.89 29.93 9.80
N GLU A 20 -11.82 30.20 9.08
CA GLU A 20 -11.60 29.70 7.72
C GLU A 20 -12.14 28.26 7.60
N GLY A 21 -13.28 28.13 6.93
CA GLY A 21 -13.67 26.88 6.32
C GLY A 21 -12.68 26.60 5.19
N SER A 22 -11.53 26.03 5.53
CA SER A 22 -10.65 25.42 4.55
C SER A 22 -11.47 24.35 3.85
N VAL A 23 -11.76 24.58 2.56
CA VAL A 23 -12.18 23.54 1.64
C VAL A 23 -10.99 22.57 1.58
N LYS A 24 -10.96 21.62 2.51
CA LYS A 24 -10.03 20.49 2.48
C LYS A 24 -10.28 19.79 1.16
N SER A 25 -9.31 19.87 0.26
CA SER A 25 -9.25 19.06 -0.94
C SER A 25 -9.58 17.61 -0.58
N ILE A 26 -10.66 17.08 -1.14
CA ILE A 26 -11.15 15.69 -0.96
C ILE A 26 -10.21 14.67 -1.64
N TYR A 27 -9.07 15.13 -2.17
CA TYR A 27 -7.95 14.27 -2.57
C TYR A 27 -7.23 13.80 -1.32
N SER A 28 -7.87 12.84 -0.65
CA SER A 28 -7.37 12.15 0.53
C SER A 28 -5.96 11.62 0.30
N ASP A 29 -5.04 11.95 1.19
CA ASP A 29 -3.79 11.23 1.39
C ASP A 29 -4.05 9.73 1.32
N ILE A 30 -3.55 9.06 0.27
CA ILE A 30 -3.60 7.60 0.17
C ILE A 30 -2.88 7.06 1.41
N SER A 31 -3.60 6.27 2.23
CA SER A 31 -3.03 5.69 3.45
C SER A 31 -1.77 4.90 3.12
N PHE A 32 -0.77 4.92 3.99
CA PHE A 32 0.45 4.14 3.79
C PHE A 32 0.14 2.65 3.57
N LYS A 33 -0.89 2.13 4.25
CA LYS A 33 -1.40 0.76 4.04
C LYS A 33 -1.82 0.52 2.59
N ASP A 34 -2.50 1.48 1.96
CA ASP A 34 -2.94 1.37 0.57
C ASP A 34 -1.76 1.44 -0.40
N LYS A 35 -0.73 2.24 -0.08
CA LYS A 35 0.52 2.26 -0.87
C LYS A 35 1.23 0.92 -0.84
N VAL A 36 1.36 0.30 0.35
CA VAL A 36 1.94 -1.04 0.49
C VAL A 36 1.11 -2.06 -0.27
N ARG A 37 -0.22 -2.00 -0.12
CA ARG A 37 -1.16 -2.86 -0.84
C ARG A 37 -0.94 -2.80 -2.35
N LYS A 38 -0.91 -1.59 -2.92
CA LYS A 38 -0.69 -1.39 -4.36
C LYS A 38 0.66 -1.93 -4.82
N GLY A 39 1.74 -1.66 -4.09
CA GLY A 39 3.07 -2.17 -4.44
C GLY A 39 3.12 -3.70 -4.47
N VAL A 40 2.43 -4.37 -3.55
CA VAL A 40 2.30 -5.83 -3.53
C VAL A 40 1.44 -6.33 -4.70
N GLU A 41 0.30 -5.71 -4.96
CA GLU A 41 -0.59 -6.07 -6.07
C GLU A 41 0.11 -5.95 -7.43
N GLU A 42 0.79 -4.83 -7.67
CA GLU A 42 1.57 -4.58 -8.88
C GLU A 42 2.67 -5.63 -9.07
N TYR A 43 3.42 -5.92 -8.00
CA TYR A 43 4.46 -6.96 -8.05
C TYR A 43 3.87 -8.32 -8.39
N ILE A 44 2.76 -8.70 -7.76
CA ILE A 44 2.13 -10.00 -7.97
C ILE A 44 1.62 -10.15 -9.41
N LEU A 45 0.88 -9.15 -9.91
CA LEU A 45 0.30 -9.18 -11.25
C LEU A 45 1.35 -9.18 -12.37
N THR A 46 2.48 -8.52 -12.12
CA THR A 46 3.59 -8.40 -13.08
C THR A 46 4.44 -9.67 -13.12
N ASN A 47 4.81 -10.20 -11.95
CA ASN A 47 5.80 -11.28 -11.87
C ASN A 47 5.20 -12.69 -11.84
N PHE A 48 3.92 -12.84 -11.46
CA PHE A 48 3.30 -14.15 -11.33
C PHE A 48 2.19 -14.39 -12.36
N ALA A 49 1.81 -15.66 -12.51
CA ALA A 49 0.70 -16.08 -13.36
C ALA A 49 -0.68 -15.80 -12.73
N VAL A 50 -0.84 -14.62 -12.13
CA VAL A 50 -2.09 -14.15 -11.52
C VAL A 50 -2.85 -13.29 -12.53
N LYS A 51 -4.08 -13.69 -12.84
CA LYS A 51 -4.96 -12.97 -13.77
C LYS A 51 -5.66 -11.82 -13.06
N THR A 52 -6.24 -12.09 -11.91
CA THR A 52 -7.01 -11.12 -11.13
C THR A 52 -6.87 -11.43 -9.65
N ILE A 53 -6.70 -10.40 -8.83
CA ILE A 53 -6.67 -10.49 -7.37
C ILE A 53 -8.11 -10.30 -6.87
N LEU A 54 -8.65 -11.29 -6.17
CA LEU A 54 -10.01 -11.26 -5.63
C LEU A 54 -10.04 -10.61 -4.25
N GLY A 55 -8.97 -10.81 -3.47
CA GLY A 55 -8.82 -10.26 -2.13
C GLY A 55 -7.40 -10.47 -1.63
N MET A 56 -6.99 -9.63 -0.70
CA MET A 56 -5.67 -9.71 -0.09
C MET A 56 -5.75 -9.20 1.33
N ASP A 57 -5.19 -9.99 2.25
CA ASP A 57 -4.90 -9.56 3.60
C ASP A 57 -3.39 -9.49 3.78
N LEU A 58 -2.92 -8.46 4.48
CA LEU A 58 -1.50 -8.20 4.64
C LEU A 58 -1.19 -7.53 5.98
N PHE A 59 -0.05 -7.91 6.51
CA PHE A 59 0.62 -7.29 7.63
C PHE A 59 1.97 -6.78 7.14
N PHE A 60 2.34 -5.57 7.56
CA PHE A 60 3.60 -4.98 7.16
C PHE A 60 4.31 -4.35 8.36
N LYS A 61 5.63 -4.29 8.28
CA LYS A 61 6.48 -3.62 9.27
C LYS A 61 7.55 -2.85 8.52
N LYS A 62 7.75 -1.60 8.93
CA LYS A 62 8.73 -0.67 8.36
C LYS A 62 9.83 -0.44 9.39
N ASN A 63 11.09 -0.31 8.95
CA ASN A 63 12.17 0.18 9.80
C ASN A 63 12.55 1.65 9.52
N GLU A 64 13.46 2.17 10.32
CA GLU A 64 13.98 3.55 10.20
C GLU A 64 14.70 3.80 8.86
N LYS A 65 15.19 2.74 8.20
CA LYS A 65 15.86 2.81 6.90
C LYS A 65 14.90 2.75 5.71
N ASN A 66 13.60 2.92 5.97
CA ASN A 66 12.54 2.83 4.96
C ASN A 66 12.44 1.45 4.26
N GLU A 67 13.02 0.41 4.84
CA GLU A 67 12.80 -0.96 4.37
C GLU A 67 11.47 -1.48 4.93
N ILE A 68 10.77 -2.26 4.13
CA ILE A 68 9.45 -2.80 4.44
C ILE A 68 9.51 -4.32 4.32
N GLY A 69 9.00 -5.01 5.32
CA GLY A 69 8.66 -6.41 5.25
C GLY A 69 7.14 -6.58 5.24
N VAL A 70 6.66 -7.51 4.43
CA VAL A 70 5.24 -7.81 4.25
C VAL A 70 5.03 -9.32 4.34
N ILE A 71 3.99 -9.72 5.05
CA ILE A 71 3.46 -11.09 5.07
C ILE A 71 1.95 -11.00 4.85
N GLY A 72 1.39 -11.99 4.18
CA GLY A 72 -0.04 -11.94 3.91
C GLY A 72 -0.57 -13.18 3.21
N ALA A 73 -1.86 -13.13 2.92
CA ALA A 73 -2.56 -14.11 2.13
C ALA A 73 -3.30 -13.43 0.99
N ILE A 74 -3.33 -14.07 -0.16
CA ILE A 74 -4.00 -13.56 -1.35
C ILE A 74 -4.95 -14.61 -1.90
N ALA A 75 -6.15 -14.16 -2.29
CA ALA A 75 -7.09 -14.92 -3.09
C ALA A 75 -7.05 -14.41 -4.53
N TYR A 76 -6.88 -15.30 -5.51
CA TYR A 76 -6.66 -14.91 -6.90
C TYR A 76 -7.14 -15.93 -7.93
N GLU A 77 -7.34 -15.45 -9.15
CA GLU A 77 -7.54 -16.29 -10.34
C GLU A 77 -6.21 -16.53 -11.06
N HIS A 78 -5.94 -17.78 -11.43
CA HIS A 78 -4.71 -18.13 -12.14
C HIS A 78 -4.88 -17.96 -13.66
N LYS A 79 -3.84 -17.48 -14.37
CA LYS A 79 -3.90 -17.23 -15.84
C LYS A 79 -4.10 -18.52 -16.66
N ARG A 80 -3.68 -19.67 -16.15
CA ARG A 80 -3.66 -20.95 -16.90
C ARG A 80 -4.47 -22.09 -16.26
N ARG A 81 -5.10 -21.85 -15.10
CA ARG A 81 -5.84 -22.88 -14.36
C ARG A 81 -7.18 -22.30 -13.95
N ALA A 82 -8.25 -23.06 -14.18
CA ALA A 82 -9.58 -22.66 -13.75
C ALA A 82 -9.71 -22.82 -12.22
N GLY A 83 -10.52 -21.93 -11.62
CA GLY A 83 -10.78 -21.91 -10.18
C GLY A 83 -10.14 -20.74 -9.46
N ASN A 84 -10.54 -20.59 -8.20
CA ASN A 84 -10.03 -19.59 -7.27
C ASN A 84 -8.97 -20.23 -6.38
N PHE A 85 -7.84 -19.55 -6.23
CA PHE A 85 -6.71 -20.03 -5.46
C PHE A 85 -6.47 -19.09 -4.28
N VAL A 86 -5.98 -19.66 -3.17
CA VAL A 86 -5.51 -18.91 -2.02
C VAL A 86 -4.07 -19.28 -1.76
N ALA A 87 -3.21 -18.29 -1.54
CA ALA A 87 -1.80 -18.50 -1.25
C ALA A 87 -1.29 -17.54 -0.18
N GLU A 88 -0.45 -18.05 0.71
CA GLU A 88 0.35 -17.25 1.63
C GLU A 88 1.60 -16.75 0.93
N PHE A 89 1.97 -15.49 1.20
CA PHE A 89 3.16 -14.87 0.65
C PHE A 89 3.97 -14.12 1.70
N ILE A 90 5.26 -13.98 1.41
CA ILE A 90 6.20 -13.13 2.12
C ILE A 90 6.93 -12.24 1.12
N GLY A 91 7.15 -10.98 1.47
CA GLY A 91 7.84 -10.05 0.60
C GLY A 91 8.65 -9.01 1.37
N LYS A 92 9.68 -8.51 0.71
CA LYS A 92 10.48 -7.37 1.17
C LYS A 92 10.47 -6.27 0.11
N GLY A 93 10.60 -5.05 0.58
CA GLY A 93 10.63 -3.87 -0.27
C GLY A 93 11.23 -2.67 0.44
N TYR A 94 11.08 -1.50 -0.16
CA TYR A 94 11.49 -0.23 0.41
C TYR A 94 10.57 0.91 -0.04
N ILE A 95 10.68 2.06 0.63
CA ILE A 95 10.06 3.30 0.19
C ILE A 95 11.08 4.08 -0.64
N ASP A 96 10.73 4.41 -1.87
CA ASP A 96 11.56 5.22 -2.76
C ASP A 96 11.66 6.68 -2.26
N LYS A 97 12.49 7.49 -2.94
CA LYS A 97 12.66 8.91 -2.61
C LYS A 97 11.38 9.74 -2.81
N ASN A 98 10.44 9.25 -3.61
CA ASN A 98 9.16 9.90 -3.92
C ASN A 98 8.04 9.45 -2.97
N GLY A 99 8.32 8.56 -2.02
CA GLY A 99 7.32 8.04 -1.09
C GLY A 99 6.44 6.91 -1.66
N HIS A 100 6.85 6.26 -2.75
CA HIS A 100 6.24 5.06 -3.30
C HIS A 100 6.81 3.80 -2.64
N VAL A 101 5.95 2.81 -2.43
CA VAL A 101 6.37 1.50 -1.92
C VAL A 101 6.74 0.61 -3.10
N VAL A 102 7.98 0.15 -3.12
CA VAL A 102 8.51 -0.78 -4.13
C VAL A 102 8.73 -2.13 -3.44
N ILE A 103 8.17 -3.20 -4.00
CA ILE A 103 8.45 -4.57 -3.57
C ILE A 103 9.57 -5.12 -4.44
N ASP A 104 10.66 -5.57 -3.81
CA ASP A 104 11.85 -6.03 -4.52
C ASP A 104 11.79 -7.54 -4.75
N ASN A 105 11.31 -8.25 -3.74
CA ASN A 105 11.31 -9.70 -3.72
C ASN A 105 10.09 -10.19 -2.95
N LEU A 106 9.36 -11.13 -3.53
CA LEU A 106 8.17 -11.74 -2.95
C LEU A 106 8.12 -13.20 -3.37
N ALA A 107 7.74 -14.07 -2.45
CA ALA A 107 7.60 -15.50 -2.69
C ALA A 107 6.29 -16.03 -2.11
N PHE A 108 5.67 -16.99 -2.81
CA PHE A 108 4.56 -17.77 -2.28
C PHE A 108 5.09 -18.99 -1.53
N LYS A 109 4.54 -19.26 -0.34
CA LYS A 109 5.01 -20.33 0.55
C LYS A 109 5.01 -21.71 -0.09
N LEU A 110 3.95 -22.04 -0.82
CA LEU A 110 3.80 -23.33 -1.51
C LEU A 110 4.47 -23.37 -2.88
N GLY A 111 4.71 -22.22 -3.50
CA GLY A 111 5.35 -22.14 -4.82
C GLY A 111 6.86 -22.23 -4.73
N GLU A 112 7.45 -21.50 -3.78
CA GLU A 112 8.90 -21.31 -3.67
C GLU A 112 9.35 -21.34 -2.19
N PRO A 113 9.29 -22.51 -1.52
CA PRO A 113 9.52 -22.61 -0.08
C PRO A 113 10.95 -22.22 0.35
N GLU A 114 11.94 -22.48 -0.50
CA GLU A 114 13.33 -22.09 -0.24
C GLU A 114 13.52 -20.57 -0.29
N LEU A 115 12.95 -19.91 -1.31
CA LEU A 115 12.99 -18.46 -1.43
C LEU A 115 12.20 -17.81 -0.29
N TYR A 116 11.02 -18.35 0.03
CA TYR A 116 10.20 -17.90 1.16
C TYR A 116 11.02 -17.89 2.46
N SER A 117 11.68 -19.02 2.78
CA SER A 117 12.51 -19.15 3.98
C SER A 117 13.71 -18.20 3.97
N SER A 118 14.30 -17.96 2.80
CA SER A 118 15.40 -17.01 2.62
C SER A 118 14.96 -15.57 2.89
N ILE A 119 13.82 -15.15 2.32
CA ILE A 119 13.23 -13.82 2.56
C ILE A 119 12.90 -13.66 4.05
N GLU A 120 12.34 -14.67 4.70
CA GLU A 120 12.03 -14.65 6.13
C GLU A 120 13.28 -14.38 6.98
N LYS A 121 14.38 -15.09 6.71
CA LYS A 121 15.67 -14.88 7.39
C LYS A 121 16.19 -13.46 7.18
N ILE A 122 16.11 -12.93 5.96
CA ILE A 122 16.51 -11.55 5.65
C ILE A 122 15.65 -10.55 6.43
N MET A 123 14.33 -10.75 6.47
CA MET A 123 13.41 -9.87 7.17
C MET A 123 13.63 -9.87 8.69
N LYS A 124 13.93 -11.04 9.27
CA LYS A 124 14.34 -11.18 10.68
C LYS A 124 15.63 -10.39 10.96
N ALA A 125 16.67 -10.58 10.15
CA ALA A 125 17.94 -9.88 10.31
C ALA A 125 17.79 -8.35 10.21
N LYS A 126 16.92 -7.88 9.31
CA LYS A 126 16.62 -6.45 9.12
C LYS A 126 15.60 -5.88 10.11
N LYS A 127 15.06 -6.69 11.02
CA LYS A 127 14.00 -6.34 11.99
C LYS A 127 12.72 -5.79 11.33
N ILE A 128 12.42 -6.25 10.13
CA ILE A 128 11.23 -5.86 9.34
C ILE A 128 10.21 -6.99 9.21
N LEU A 129 10.42 -8.15 9.84
CA LEU A 129 9.42 -9.21 9.89
C LEU A 129 8.22 -8.73 10.73
N PRO A 130 7.00 -8.64 10.19
CA PRO A 130 5.81 -8.29 10.95
C PRO A 130 5.50 -9.39 11.97
N GLU A 131 5.05 -8.99 13.16
CA GLU A 131 4.60 -9.92 14.19
C GLU A 131 3.11 -10.21 13.93
N ILE A 132 2.77 -11.46 13.60
CA ILE A 132 1.39 -11.92 13.63
C ILE A 132 1.07 -12.17 15.09
N LYS A 133 0.41 -11.22 15.76
CA LYS A 133 -0.18 -11.53 17.06
C LYS A 133 -1.41 -12.37 16.79
N GLU A 134 -1.38 -13.65 17.18
CA GLU A 134 -2.58 -14.45 17.27
C GLU A 134 -3.52 -13.74 18.25
N LEU A 135 -4.74 -13.44 17.81
CA LEU A 135 -5.80 -13.00 18.70
C LEU A 135 -6.23 -14.26 19.47
N GLU A 136 -5.72 -14.41 20.70
CA GLU A 136 -6.19 -15.41 21.67
C GLU A 136 -7.67 -15.23 22.02
#